data_AF-A0A2V5JEN8-F1
#
_entry.id   AF-A0A2V5JEN8-F1
#
_cell.length_a   1.000
_cell.length_b   1.000
_cell.length_c   1.000
_cell.angle_alpha   90.00
_cell.angle_beta   90.00
_cell.angle_gamma   90.00
#
_symmetry.space_group_name_H-M   'P 1'
#
loop_
_entity.id
_entity.type
_entity.pdbx_description
1 polymer ?
#
loop_
_entity_poly.entity_id
_entity_poly.type
_entity_poly.pdbx_seq_one_letter_code
_entity_poly.pdbx_strand_id
1 'polypeptide(L)' 'MSLKAFHIVFIIFSTLLAFGTGVWCVWIDLVEGLPIYVAGAIASFTAAIALVVYGVWFYRKMKRLRIIT' A
#
# COMPACT_ATOMS: atom_id res chain seq x y z
N MET A 1 8.05 -5.39 21.88
CA MET A 1 8.08 -4.50 20.69
C MET A 1 6.88 -3.57 20.77
N SER A 2 7.04 -2.27 20.45
CA SER A 2 5.88 -1.38 20.46
C SER A 2 4.97 -1.72 19.26
N LEU A 3 3.71 -2.07 19.52
CA LEU A 3 2.72 -2.46 18.49
C LEU A 3 2.66 -1.47 17.32
N LYS A 4 2.91 -0.20 17.62
CA LYS A 4 2.97 0.93 16.68
C LYS A 4 4.09 0.84 15.64
N ALA A 5 5.29 0.43 16.05
CA ALA A 5 6.43 0.31 15.13
C ALA A 5 6.20 -0.83 14.15
N PHE A 6 5.68 -1.96 14.66
CA PHE A 6 5.27 -3.09 13.83
C PHE A 6 4.20 -2.68 12.81
N HIS A 7 3.19 -1.93 13.24
CA HIS A 7 2.11 -1.49 12.35
C HIS A 7 2.60 -0.60 11.20
N ILE A 8 3.51 0.34 11.49
CA ILE A 8 4.09 1.19 10.44
C ILE A 8 4.91 0.37 9.45
N VAL A 9 5.76 -0.54 9.95
CA VAL A 9 6.55 -1.44 9.11
C VAL A 9 5.63 -2.30 8.24
N PHE A 10 4.56 -2.85 8.81
CA PHE A 10 3.55 -3.62 8.07
C PHE A 10 2.92 -2.80 6.94
N ILE A 11 2.48 -1.56 7.20
CA ILE A 11 1.92 -0.68 6.16
C ILE A 11 2.92 -0.43 5.03
N ILE A 12 4.21 -0.21 5.35
CA ILE A 12 5.26 -0.01 4.34
C ILE A 12 5.39 -1.24 3.45
N PHE A 13 5.53 -2.43 4.04
CA PHE A 13 5.64 -3.68 3.28
C PHE A 13 4.39 -3.97 2.44
N SER A 14 3.19 -3.78 3.00
CA SER A 14 1.93 -3.95 2.25
C SER A 14 1.81 -2.95 1.11
N THR A 15 2.29 -1.71 1.28
CA THR A 15 2.28 -0.69 0.23
C THR A 15 3.22 -1.08 -0.90
N LEU A 16 4.46 -1.48 -0.59
CA LEU A 16 5.43 -1.95 -1.57
C LEU A 16 4.93 -3.19 -2.31
N LEU A 17 4.32 -4.13 -1.60
CA LEU A 17 3.72 -5.31 -2.19
C LEU A 17 2.58 -4.93 -3.14
N ALA A 18 1.68 -4.03 -2.74
CA ALA A 18 0.58 -3.58 -3.59
C ALA A 18 1.08 -2.86 -4.85
N PHE A 19 2.12 -2.03 -4.75
CA PHE A 19 2.78 -1.44 -5.91
C PHE A 19 3.41 -2.50 -6.82
N GLY A 20 4.14 -3.47 -6.24
CA GLY A 20 4.75 -4.56 -6.98
C GLY A 20 3.72 -5.40 -7.73
N THR A 21 2.62 -5.77 -7.08
CA THR A 21 1.50 -6.48 -7.70
C THR A 21 0.85 -5.65 -8.80
N GLY A 22 0.65 -4.34 -8.59
CA GLY A 22 0.10 -3.45 -9.61
C GLY A 22 0.97 -3.40 -10.87
N VAL A 23 2.28 -3.24 -10.71
CA VAL A 23 3.24 -3.27 -11.83
C VAL A 23 3.27 -4.63 -12.51
N TRP A 24 3.22 -5.72 -11.74
CA TRP A 24 3.15 -7.07 -12.29
C TRP A 24 1.88 -7.29 -13.12
N CYS A 25 0.72 -6.83 -12.64
CA CYS A 25 -0.53 -6.90 -13.39
C CYS A 25 -0.46 -6.11 -14.70
N VAL A 26 0.13 -4.91 -14.69
CA VAL A 26 0.36 -4.14 -15.93
C VAL A 26 1.28 -4.90 -16.89
N TRP A 27 2.35 -5.51 -16.38
CA TRP A 27 3.26 -6.31 -17.21
C TRP A 27 2.55 -7.49 -17.86
N ILE A 28 1.76 -8.25 -17.10
CA ILE A 28 1.03 -9.39 -17.62
C ILE A 28 -0.05 -8.97 -18.61
N ASP A 29 -0.76 -7.86 -18.37
CA ASP A 29 -1.72 -7.30 -19.33
C ASP A 29 -1.06 -7.00 -20.69
N LEU A 30 0.17 -6.46 -20.68
CA LEU A 30 0.94 -6.19 -21.91
C LEU A 30 1.38 -7.47 -22.65
N VAL A 31 1.56 -8.58 -21.95
CA VAL A 31 2.02 -9.86 -22.54
C VAL A 31 0.85 -10.74 -22.98
N GLU A 32 -0.17 -10.87 -22.14
CA GLU A 32 -1.28 -11.82 -22.31
C GLU A 32 -2.55 -11.14 -22.87
N GLY A 33 -2.68 -9.80 -22.79
CA GLY A 33 -3.83 -9.05 -23.31
C GLY A 33 -5.16 -9.35 -22.60
N LEU A 34 -5.12 -9.92 -21.40
CA LEU A 34 -6.31 -10.35 -20.66
C LEU A 34 -6.86 -9.20 -19.77
N PRO A 35 -8.11 -8.73 -19.99
CA PRO A 35 -8.67 -7.57 -19.30
C PRO A 35 -8.74 -7.68 -17.77
N ILE A 36 -8.68 -8.91 -17.24
CA ILE A 36 -8.69 -9.17 -15.79
C ILE A 36 -7.47 -8.58 -15.09
N TYR A 37 -6.33 -8.46 -15.78
CA TYR A 37 -5.12 -7.88 -15.22
C TYR A 37 -5.19 -6.36 -15.14
N VAL A 38 -5.95 -5.68 -16.00
CA VAL A 38 -6.25 -4.25 -15.87
C VAL A 38 -7.03 -3.99 -14.58
N ALA A 39 -8.07 -4.79 -14.31
CA ALA A 39 -8.83 -4.68 -13.07
C ALA A 39 -7.96 -4.95 -11.83
N GLY A 40 -7.08 -5.97 -11.92
CA GLY A 40 -6.09 -6.26 -10.88
C GLY A 40 -5.12 -5.11 -10.62
N ALA A 41 -4.58 -4.49 -11.69
CA ALA A 41 -3.70 -3.34 -11.59
C ALA A 41 -4.40 -2.15 -10.91
N ILE A 42 -5.61 -1.81 -11.34
CA ILE A 42 -6.41 -0.71 -10.74
C ILE A 42 -6.66 -0.99 -9.25
N ALA A 43 -7.06 -2.20 -8.90
CA ALA A 43 -7.30 -2.59 -7.51
C ALA A 43 -6.01 -2.49 -6.66
N SER A 44 -4.89 -2.99 -7.17
CA SER A 44 -3.59 -2.94 -6.49
C SER A 44 -3.09 -1.50 -6.30
N PHE A 45 -3.17 -0.63 -7.31
CA PHE A 45 -2.79 0.77 -7.17
C PHE A 45 -3.72 1.52 -6.21
N THR A 46 -5.02 1.25 -6.26
CA THR A 46 -5.99 1.83 -5.32
C THR A 46 -5.68 1.42 -3.88
N ALA A 47 -5.36 0.14 -3.64
CA ALA A 47 -4.95 -0.35 -2.34
C ALA A 47 -3.64 0.29 -1.87
N ALA A 48 -2.66 0.46 -2.76
CA ALA A 48 -1.39 1.13 -2.44
C ALA A 48 -1.63 2.59 -2.00
N ILE A 49 -2.45 3.34 -2.73
CA ILE A 49 -2.82 4.72 -2.37
C ILE A 49 -3.54 4.75 -1.02
N ALA A 50 -4.50 3.86 -0.80
CA ALA A 50 -5.23 3.77 0.47
C ALA A 50 -4.30 3.50 1.65
N LEU A 51 -3.32 2.60 1.49
CA LEU A 51 -2.32 2.28 2.51
C LEU A 51 -1.39 3.47 2.80
N VAL A 52 -0.95 4.21 1.78
CA VAL A 52 -0.15 5.43 1.96
C VAL A 52 -0.94 6.48 2.74
N VAL A 53 -2.17 6.76 2.33
CA VAL A 53 -3.05 7.74 2.99
C VAL A 53 -3.30 7.34 4.44
N TYR A 54 -3.61 6.06 4.68
CA TYR A 54 -3.81 5.53 6.02
C TYR A 54 -2.54 5.60 6.88
N GLY A 55 -1.38 5.26 6.33
CA GLY A 55 -0.10 5.35 7.02
C GLY A 55 0.25 6.79 7.43
N VAL A 56 0.04 7.76 6.52
CA VAL A 56 0.24 9.19 6.82
C VAL A 56 -0.75 9.66 7.88
N TRP A 57 -2.03 9.28 7.78
CA TRP A 57 -3.04 9.63 8.76
C TRP A 57 -2.69 9.06 10.15
N PHE A 58 -2.27 7.79 10.21
CA PHE A 58 -1.86 7.12 11.43
C PHE A 58 -0.66 7.83 12.06
N TYR A 59 0.38 8.14 11.28
CA TYR A 59 1.53 8.91 11.75
C TYR A 59 1.14 10.28 12.30
N ARG A 60 0.30 11.03 11.57
CA ARG A 60 -0.22 12.35 12.00
C ARG A 60 -1.03 12.25 13.29
N LYS A 61 -1.88 11.23 13.42
CA LYS A 61 -2.68 10.98 14.62
C LYS A 61 -1.80 10.70 15.82
N MET A 62 -0.74 9.90 15.65
CA MET A 62 0.18 9.58 16.74
C MET A 62 1.03 10.78 17.16
N LYS A 63 1.48 11.61 16.21
CA LYS A 63 2.17 12.87 16.51
C LYS A 63 1.28 13.86 17.26
N ARG A 64 0.00 14.00 16.85
CA ARG A 64 -0.99 14.86 17.54
C ARG A 64 -1.18 14.44 19.00
N LEU A 65 -1.15 13.15 19.29
CA LEU A 65 -1.33 12.62 20.65
C LEU A 65 -0.06 12.73 21.52
N ARG A 66 1.06 13.31 21.00
CA ARG A 66 2.37 13.38 21.66
C ARG A 66 2.92 12.01 22.12
N ILE A 67 2.44 10.91 21.52
CA ILE A 67 2.91 9.54 21.83
C ILE A 67 4.23 9.24 21.10
N ILE A 68 4.60 10.10 20.15
CA ILE A 68 5.84 10.09 19.38
C ILE A 68 6.33 11.53 19.34
N THR A 69 7.58 11.76 19.76
CA THR A 69 8.23 13.07 19.82
C THR A 69 8.45 13.65 18.43
#